data_AF-A0A1V5LEK3-F1
#
_entry.id   AF-A0A1V5LEK3-F1
#
_cell.length_a   1.000
_cell.length_b   1.000
_cell.length_c   1.000
_cell.angle_alpha   90.00
_cell.angle_beta   90.00
_cell.angle_gamma   90.00
#
_symmetry.space_group_name_H-M   'P 1'
#
loop_
_entity.id
_entity.type
_entity.pdbx_description
1 polymer ?
#
loop_
_entity_poly.entity_id
_entity_poly.type
_entity_poly.pdbx_seq_one_letter_code
_entity_poly.pdbx_strand_id
1 'polypeptide(L)'
;MGFLPRGRGHLKPVLDNAAAVRATLVAFESPRRVRATLAEMAALRPGCRLALCRELTKLHEEVISGSVEEVLATLPDMVRGEITLVLRPENHPGGGPREQPDVQAAVASSVQQQLQNGMSTRSIADSVAEMAGLSRSAAYELVLTMKALAPPDAERGQEECGS
;
A
#
# COMPACT_ATOMS: atom_id res chain seq x y z
N MET A 1 1.59 -5.23 -21.58
CA MET A 1 0.33 -5.93 -21.86
C MET A 1 -0.83 -5.01 -21.48
N GLY A 2 -2.02 -5.21 -22.06
CA GLY A 2 -3.23 -4.48 -21.67
C GLY A 2 -3.92 -5.13 -20.48
N PHE A 3 -5.21 -5.43 -20.60
CA PHE A 3 -5.99 -6.10 -19.57
C PHE A 3 -5.73 -7.61 -19.52
N LEU A 4 -5.77 -8.21 -18.31
CA LEU A 4 -5.72 -9.66 -18.16
C LEU A 4 -6.97 -10.33 -18.77
N PRO A 5 -6.77 -11.46 -19.50
CA PRO A 5 -7.88 -12.20 -20.09
C PRO A 5 -8.81 -12.75 -19.02
N ARG A 6 -10.06 -12.99 -19.40
CA ARG A 6 -11.08 -13.48 -18.47
C ARG A 6 -11.05 -15.01 -18.40
N GLY A 7 -11.22 -15.54 -17.19
CA GLY A 7 -11.36 -16.97 -16.93
C GLY A 7 -10.04 -17.72 -16.90
N ARG A 8 -10.00 -18.76 -16.06
CA ARG A 8 -8.82 -19.58 -15.79
C ARG A 8 -8.10 -20.09 -17.04
N GLY A 9 -8.87 -20.55 -18.04
CA GLY A 9 -8.35 -21.18 -19.25
C GLY A 9 -7.49 -20.25 -20.12
N HIS A 10 -7.76 -18.94 -20.11
CA HIS A 10 -6.97 -17.95 -20.85
C HIS A 10 -5.94 -17.24 -19.98
N LEU A 11 -6.15 -17.20 -18.67
CA LEU A 11 -5.19 -16.64 -17.72
C LEU A 11 -3.96 -17.53 -17.56
N LYS A 12 -4.14 -18.86 -17.51
CA LYS A 12 -3.05 -19.82 -17.32
C LYS A 12 -1.92 -19.69 -18.37
N PRO A 13 -2.19 -19.68 -19.69
CA PRO A 13 -1.14 -19.55 -20.70
C PRO A 13 -0.34 -18.25 -20.59
N VAL A 14 -0.97 -17.15 -20.19
CA VAL A 14 -0.30 -15.87 -19.96
C VAL A 14 0.70 -15.97 -18.81
N LEU A 15 0.26 -16.54 -17.69
CA LEU A 15 1.11 -16.71 -16.50
C LEU A 15 2.27 -17.68 -16.79
N ASP A 16 1.99 -18.80 -17.46
CA ASP A 16 3.00 -19.80 -17.82
C ASP A 16 4.05 -19.22 -18.79
N ASN A 17 3.62 -18.43 -19.77
CA ASN A 17 4.54 -17.79 -20.70
C ASN A 17 5.46 -16.80 -19.98
N ALA A 18 4.89 -15.92 -19.15
CA ALA A 18 5.66 -14.95 -18.37
C ALA A 18 6.71 -15.64 -17.47
N ALA A 19 6.35 -16.77 -16.88
CA ALA A 19 7.26 -17.58 -16.08
C ALA A 19 8.38 -18.22 -16.90
N ALA A 20 8.03 -18.81 -18.04
CA ALA A 20 8.98 -19.47 -18.93
C ALA A 20 10.04 -18.50 -19.43
N VAL A 21 9.65 -17.26 -19.76
CA VAL A 21 10.58 -16.21 -20.19
C VAL A 21 11.18 -15.42 -19.03
N ARG A 22 10.86 -15.77 -17.77
CA ARG A 22 11.30 -15.07 -16.55
C ARG A 22 11.07 -13.56 -16.62
N ALA A 23 9.97 -13.13 -17.24
CA ALA A 23 9.66 -11.73 -17.45
C ALA A 23 8.66 -11.22 -16.41
N THR A 24 8.85 -9.99 -15.95
CA THR A 24 7.87 -9.31 -15.08
C THR A 24 6.61 -9.06 -15.88
N LEU A 25 5.48 -9.54 -15.38
CA LEU A 25 4.20 -9.32 -16.05
C LEU A 25 3.54 -8.07 -15.45
N VAL A 26 3.38 -7.03 -16.28
CA VAL A 26 2.59 -5.83 -15.96
C VAL A 26 1.29 -5.87 -16.75
N ALA A 27 0.16 -5.81 -16.05
CA ALA A 27 -1.17 -5.85 -16.68
C ALA A 27 -2.18 -4.99 -15.93
N PHE A 28 -3.15 -4.44 -16.67
CA PHE A 28 -4.28 -3.73 -16.09
C PHE A 28 -5.40 -4.69 -15.69
N GLU A 29 -6.19 -4.32 -14.68
CA GLU A 29 -7.36 -5.06 -14.29
C GLU A 29 -8.52 -4.14 -13.90
N SER A 30 -9.75 -4.61 -14.15
CA SER A 30 -10.94 -3.93 -13.68
C SER A 30 -11.07 -4.08 -12.16
N PRO A 31 -11.39 -3.01 -11.42
CA PRO A 31 -11.63 -3.10 -9.99
C PRO A 31 -12.74 -4.10 -9.63
N ARG A 32 -13.73 -4.29 -10.51
CA ARG A 32 -14.82 -5.28 -10.32
C ARG A 32 -14.36 -6.73 -10.48
N ARG A 33 -13.21 -6.96 -11.13
CA ARG A 33 -12.69 -8.29 -11.45
C ARG A 33 -11.49 -8.70 -10.63
N VAL A 34 -10.73 -7.73 -10.11
CA VAL A 34 -9.40 -7.99 -9.53
C VAL A 34 -9.41 -9.10 -8.48
N ARG A 35 -10.42 -9.15 -7.58
CA ARG A 35 -10.53 -10.22 -6.58
C ARG A 35 -10.66 -11.61 -7.22
N ALA A 36 -11.53 -11.73 -8.24
CA ALA A 36 -11.70 -12.98 -8.97
C ALA A 36 -10.44 -13.37 -9.76
N THR A 37 -9.77 -12.39 -10.37
CA THR A 37 -8.49 -12.61 -11.06
C THR A 37 -7.41 -13.10 -10.09
N LEU A 38 -7.27 -12.47 -8.91
CA LEU A 38 -6.31 -12.88 -7.88
C LEU A 38 -6.64 -14.27 -7.33
N ALA A 39 -7.91 -14.61 -7.12
CA ALA A 39 -8.31 -15.96 -6.70
C ALA A 39 -7.93 -17.03 -7.74
N GLU A 40 -8.15 -16.76 -9.03
CA GLU A 40 -7.72 -17.64 -10.12
C GLU A 40 -6.20 -17.75 -10.21
N MET A 41 -5.49 -16.63 -10.00
CA MET A 41 -4.02 -16.63 -9.94
C MET A 41 -3.50 -17.46 -8.77
N ALA A 42 -4.07 -17.34 -7.57
CA ALA A 42 -3.72 -18.16 -6.41
C ALA A 42 -3.97 -19.65 -6.69
N ALA A 43 -5.07 -19.98 -7.36
CA ALA A 43 -5.38 -21.37 -7.72
C ALA A 43 -4.45 -21.94 -8.81
N LEU A 44 -3.90 -21.10 -9.69
CA LEU A 44 -2.99 -21.50 -10.76
C LEU A 44 -1.53 -21.52 -10.30
N ARG A 45 -1.14 -20.57 -9.45
CA ARG A 45 0.22 -20.32 -8.98
C ARG A 45 0.20 -19.88 -7.51
N PRO A 46 0.02 -20.82 -6.58
CA PRO A 46 0.01 -20.53 -5.15
C PRO A 46 1.31 -19.85 -4.73
N GLY A 47 1.20 -18.80 -3.90
CA GLY A 47 2.36 -18.06 -3.40
C GLY A 47 3.09 -17.21 -4.44
N CYS A 48 2.57 -17.05 -5.65
CA CYS A 48 3.17 -16.13 -6.62
C CYS A 48 3.14 -14.70 -6.07
N ARG A 49 4.23 -13.94 -6.27
CA ARG A 49 4.36 -12.60 -5.70
C ARG A 49 3.96 -11.54 -6.71
N LEU A 50 3.20 -10.55 -6.24
CA LEU A 50 2.75 -9.42 -7.06
C LEU A 50 2.63 -8.15 -6.25
N ALA A 51 2.63 -7.02 -6.95
CA ALA A 51 2.16 -5.74 -6.45
C ALA A 51 0.86 -5.35 -7.17
N LEU A 52 -0.11 -4.87 -6.41
CA LEU A 52 -1.33 -4.25 -6.89
C LEU A 52 -1.22 -2.76 -6.62
N CYS A 53 -1.16 -1.97 -7.69
CA CYS A 53 -1.19 -0.52 -7.65
C CYS A 53 -2.61 -0.06 -7.97
N ARG A 54 -3.15 0.81 -7.12
CA ARG A 54 -4.48 1.39 -7.24
C ARG A 54 -4.37 2.90 -7.26
N GLU A 55 -4.89 3.53 -8.31
CA GLU A 55 -5.04 4.98 -8.37
C GLU A 55 -6.49 5.36 -8.05
N LEU A 56 -6.73 5.87 -6.84
CA LEU A 56 -8.07 6.26 -6.35
C LEU A 56 -8.44 7.69 -6.80
N THR A 57 -7.45 8.58 -6.87
CA THR A 57 -7.42 9.93 -7.45
C THR A 57 -5.94 10.29 -7.68
N LYS A 58 -5.60 11.28 -8.52
CA LYS A 58 -4.20 11.68 -8.84
C LYS A 58 -3.28 12.01 -7.62
N LEU A 59 -3.80 12.00 -6.39
CA LEU A 59 -3.11 12.28 -5.13
C LEU A 59 -3.08 11.10 -4.14
N HIS A 60 -3.79 10.00 -4.41
CA HIS A 60 -3.86 8.82 -3.54
C HIS A 60 -3.58 7.56 -4.34
N GLU A 61 -2.30 7.27 -4.52
CA GLU A 61 -1.79 5.98 -5.00
C GLU A 61 -1.64 5.03 -3.81
N GLU A 62 -2.12 3.81 -3.96
CA GLU A 62 -1.96 2.74 -2.98
C GLU A 62 -1.31 1.54 -3.64
N VAL A 63 -0.26 1.01 -3.01
CA VAL A 63 0.47 -0.17 -3.48
C VAL A 63 0.40 -1.25 -2.41
N ILE A 64 -0.21 -2.38 -2.75
CA ILE A 64 -0.25 -3.57 -1.90
C ILE A 64 0.64 -4.62 -2.54
N SER A 65 1.64 -5.14 -1.83
CA SER A 65 2.55 -6.14 -2.37
C SER A 65 2.72 -7.32 -1.43
N GLY A 66 2.87 -8.52 -2.00
CA GLY A 66 2.92 -9.75 -1.22
C GLY A 66 2.77 -10.97 -2.11
N SER A 67 2.51 -12.12 -1.49
CA SER A 67 1.91 -13.26 -2.19
C SER A 67 0.50 -12.90 -2.68
N VAL A 68 0.05 -13.58 -3.72
CA VAL A 68 -1.29 -13.39 -4.28
C VAL A 68 -2.39 -13.60 -3.24
N GLU A 69 -2.18 -14.51 -2.28
CA GLU A 69 -3.09 -14.76 -1.17
C GLU A 69 -3.12 -13.59 -0.16
N GLU A 70 -1.96 -13.07 0.23
CA GLU A 70 -1.85 -11.91 1.13
C GLU A 70 -2.51 -10.68 0.49
N VAL A 71 -2.22 -10.41 -0.78
CA VAL A 71 -2.82 -9.27 -1.49
C VAL A 71 -4.34 -9.43 -1.61
N LEU A 72 -4.83 -10.64 -1.90
CA LEU A 72 -6.27 -10.91 -1.97
C LEU A 72 -6.96 -10.72 -0.61
N ALA A 73 -6.33 -11.14 0.48
CA ALA A 73 -6.85 -11.00 1.84
C ALA A 73 -6.94 -9.54 2.29
N THR A 74 -5.97 -8.71 1.91
CA THR A 74 -5.92 -7.28 2.27
C THR A 74 -6.90 -6.43 1.46
N LEU A 75 -7.32 -6.88 0.28
CA LEU A 75 -8.24 -6.11 -0.55
C LEU A 75 -9.64 -6.00 0.09
N PRO A 76 -10.28 -4.82 0.02
CA PRO A 76 -11.69 -4.70 0.36
C PRO A 76 -12.57 -5.44 -0.64
N ASP A 77 -13.82 -5.74 -0.26
CA ASP A 77 -14.79 -6.39 -1.16
C ASP A 77 -15.13 -5.53 -2.38
N MET A 78 -15.23 -4.21 -2.17
CA MET A 78 -15.40 -3.25 -3.26
C MET A 78 -14.10 -2.49 -3.51
N VAL A 79 -13.43 -2.85 -4.61
CA VAL A 79 -12.28 -2.11 -5.12
C VAL A 79 -12.77 -0.98 -6.03
N ARG A 80 -12.07 0.16 -6.02
CA ARG A 80 -12.31 1.32 -6.89
C ARG A 80 -10.99 1.79 -7.52
N GLY A 81 -11.10 2.62 -8.54
CA GLY A 81 -9.95 3.18 -9.25
C GLY A 81 -9.43 2.28 -10.38
N GLU A 82 -8.35 2.74 -11.00
CA GLU A 82 -7.60 1.96 -11.98
C GLU A 82 -6.64 1.02 -11.26
N ILE A 83 -6.58 -0.24 -11.71
CA ILE A 83 -5.76 -1.26 -11.07
C ILE A 83 -4.69 -1.73 -12.04
N THR A 84 -3.44 -1.68 -11.57
CA THR A 84 -2.29 -2.27 -12.24
C THR A 84 -1.73 -3.41 -11.39
N LEU A 85 -1.54 -4.57 -11.99
CA LEU A 85 -0.89 -5.72 -11.38
C LEU A 85 0.51 -5.88 -11.96
N VAL A 86 1.50 -6.01 -11.08
CA VAL A 86 2.90 -6.26 -11.42
C VAL A 86 3.31 -7.58 -10.78
N LEU A 87 3.38 -8.65 -11.57
CA LEU A 87 3.76 -9.97 -11.08
C LEU A 87 5.27 -10.16 -11.22
N ARG A 88 5.89 -10.61 -10.15
CA ARG A 88 7.31 -10.96 -10.13
C ARG A 88 7.52 -12.31 -10.84
N PRO A 89 8.60 -12.48 -11.61
CA PRO A 89 8.87 -13.76 -12.25
C PRO A 89 9.45 -14.76 -11.26
N GLU A 90 9.18 -16.04 -11.49
CA GLU A 90 9.63 -17.11 -10.61
C GLU A 90 11.15 -17.28 -10.66
N ASN A 91 11.75 -17.70 -9.54
CA ASN A 91 13.18 -18.02 -9.40
C ASN A 91 14.15 -16.84 -9.59
N HIS A 92 13.75 -15.62 -9.22
CA HIS A 92 14.67 -14.50 -9.08
C HIS A 92 15.39 -14.57 -7.73
N PRO A 93 16.69 -14.94 -7.68
CA PRO A 93 17.42 -14.98 -6.41
C PRO A 93 17.61 -13.55 -5.91
N GLY A 94 17.29 -13.28 -4.64
CA GLY A 94 17.51 -11.96 -4.02
C GLY A 94 16.29 -11.03 -3.97
N GLY A 95 15.11 -11.56 -3.64
CA GLY A 95 13.90 -10.76 -3.49
C GLY A 95 13.00 -11.26 -2.36
N GLY A 96 13.48 -11.24 -1.12
CA GLY A 96 12.59 -11.13 0.04
C GLY A 96 11.67 -9.91 -0.11
N PRO A 97 10.73 -9.68 0.82
CA PRO A 97 9.97 -8.43 0.81
C PRO A 97 10.98 -7.28 0.70
N ARG A 98 11.01 -6.59 -0.44
CA ARG A 98 11.33 -5.18 -0.36
C ARG A 98 10.03 -4.63 0.19
N GLU A 99 9.96 -4.58 1.51
CA GLU A 99 9.13 -3.59 2.19
C GLU A 99 9.44 -2.29 1.45
N GLN A 100 8.58 -1.92 0.51
CA GLN A 100 8.35 -0.49 0.35
C GLN A 100 7.83 -0.13 1.73
N PRO A 101 8.52 0.75 2.49
CA PRO A 101 8.01 1.18 3.77
C PRO A 101 6.58 1.61 3.48
N ASP A 102 5.63 0.94 4.10
CA ASP A 102 4.24 1.34 4.06
C ASP A 102 4.28 2.79 4.51
N VAL A 103 4.16 3.72 3.55
CA VAL A 103 4.33 5.15 3.81
C VAL A 103 3.34 5.55 4.89
N GLN A 104 2.18 4.90 4.94
CA GLN A 104 1.17 5.10 5.96
C GLN A 104 1.61 4.57 7.33
N ALA A 105 2.20 3.38 7.44
CA ALA A 105 2.75 2.87 8.70
C ALA A 105 4.01 3.64 9.17
N ALA A 106 4.87 4.04 8.25
CA ALA A 106 6.05 4.86 8.51
C ALA A 106 5.65 6.27 8.97
N VAL A 107 4.64 6.87 8.32
CA VAL A 107 4.02 8.14 8.73
C VAL A 107 3.34 7.98 10.08
N ALA A 108 2.57 6.91 10.31
CA ALA A 108 1.91 6.67 11.60
C ALA A 108 2.92 6.55 12.75
N SER A 109 3.98 5.75 12.54
CA SER A 109 5.06 5.58 13.53
C SER A 109 5.79 6.90 13.79
N SER A 110 6.06 7.67 12.74
CA SER A 110 6.70 8.99 12.86
C SER A 110 5.80 9.99 13.61
N VAL A 111 4.51 10.05 13.28
CA VAL A 111 3.53 10.92 13.97
C VAL A 111 3.47 10.56 15.45
N GLN A 112 3.37 9.28 15.79
CA GLN A 112 3.33 8.83 17.18
C GLN A 112 4.61 9.18 17.93
N GLN A 113 5.80 8.94 17.34
CA GLN A 113 7.08 9.27 17.96
C GLN A 113 7.23 10.78 18.17
N GLN A 114 6.82 11.59 17.20
CA GLN A 114 6.93 13.05 17.30
C GLN A 114 5.93 13.64 18.31
N LEU A 115 4.72 13.05 18.43
CA LEU A 115 3.77 13.38 19.49
C LEU A 115 4.32 13.04 20.88
N GLN A 116 4.95 11.87 21.05
CA GLN A 116 5.61 11.47 22.30
C GLN A 116 6.78 12.39 22.67
N ASN A 117 7.49 12.91 21.67
CA ASN A 117 8.56 13.89 21.85
C ASN A 117 8.04 15.32 22.13
N GLY A 118 6.73 15.51 22.28
CA GLY A 118 6.13 16.81 22.61
C GLY A 118 6.17 17.84 21.48
N MET A 119 6.39 17.42 20.23
CA MET A 119 6.38 18.35 19.10
C MET A 119 4.99 18.91 18.84
N SER A 120 4.94 20.17 18.40
CA SER A 120 3.67 20.79 18.03
C SER A 120 3.03 20.09 16.83
N THR A 121 1.71 19.95 16.85
CA THR A 121 0.90 19.36 15.76
C THR A 121 1.22 19.95 14.39
N ARG A 122 1.60 21.24 14.36
CA ARG A 122 2.00 21.96 13.14
C ARG A 122 3.32 21.46 12.57
N SER A 123 4.33 21.25 13.43
CA SER A 123 5.65 20.73 13.01
C SER A 123 5.54 19.29 12.52
N ILE A 124 4.68 18.49 13.17
CA ILE A 124 4.41 17.11 12.76
C ILE A 124 3.71 17.09 11.40
N ALA A 125 2.71 17.95 11.20
CA ALA A 125 2.02 18.07 9.91
C ALA A 125 2.95 18.48 8.76
N ASP A 126 3.93 19.37 9.01
CA ASP A 126 4.92 19.76 8.00
C ASP A 126 5.85 18.59 7.64
N SER A 127 6.34 17.86 8.63
CA SER A 127 7.16 16.65 8.42
C SER A 127 6.39 15.56 7.67
N VAL A 128 5.12 15.35 8.03
CA VAL A 128 4.24 14.37 7.36
C VAL A 128 3.89 14.78 5.94
N ALA A 129 3.66 16.07 5.69
CA ALA A 129 3.39 16.58 4.35
C ALA A 129 4.57 16.29 3.40
N GLU A 130 5.80 16.49 3.88
CA GLU A 130 7.01 16.22 3.11
C GLU A 130 7.25 14.72 2.89
N MET A 131 7.11 13.90 3.94
CA MET A 131 7.32 12.45 3.86
C MET A 131 6.23 11.73 3.04
N ALA A 132 4.98 12.18 3.13
CA ALA A 132 3.83 11.53 2.49
C ALA A 132 3.41 12.20 1.17
N GLY A 133 4.04 13.32 0.79
CA GLY A 133 3.67 14.10 -0.40
C GLY A 133 2.27 14.75 -0.31
N LEU A 134 1.75 14.97 0.89
CA LEU A 134 0.41 15.49 1.13
C LEU A 134 0.37 17.01 1.14
N SER A 135 -0.80 17.60 0.84
CA SER A 135 -1.02 19.02 1.10
C SER A 135 -0.96 19.28 2.61
N ARG A 136 -0.49 20.48 2.99
CA ARG A 136 -0.36 20.89 4.40
C ARG A 136 -1.67 20.72 5.20
N SER A 137 -2.81 20.97 4.55
CA SER A 137 -4.13 20.77 5.14
C SER A 137 -4.47 19.29 5.36
N ALA A 138 -4.16 18.42 4.38
CA ALA A 138 -4.40 16.99 4.49
C ALA A 138 -3.50 16.32 5.53
N ALA A 139 -2.23 16.74 5.63
CA ALA A 139 -1.31 16.27 6.66
C ALA A 139 -1.76 16.70 8.07
N TYR A 140 -2.27 17.92 8.22
CA TYR A 140 -2.77 18.42 9.51
C TYR A 140 -3.99 17.63 10.01
N GLU A 141 -4.96 17.37 9.14
CA GLU A 141 -6.14 16.53 9.45
C GLU A 141 -5.74 15.09 9.83
N LEU A 142 -4.75 14.52 9.13
CA LEU A 142 -4.23 13.19 9.43
C LEU A 142 -3.62 13.13 10.84
N VAL A 143 -2.80 14.11 11.21
CA VAL A 143 -2.19 14.20 12.54
C VAL A 143 -3.25 14.37 13.63
N LEU A 144 -4.27 15.20 13.40
CA LEU A 144 -5.40 15.36 14.33
C LEU A 144 -6.18 14.06 14.52
N THR A 145 -6.48 13.36 13.42
CA THR A 145 -7.17 12.06 13.45
C THR A 145 -6.37 11.03 14.23
N MET A 146 -5.05 10.97 14.03
CA MET A 146 -4.17 10.07 14.76
C MET A 146 -4.02 10.42 16.25
N LYS A 147 -4.01 11.71 16.59
CA LYS A 147 -4.05 12.16 18.00
C LYS A 147 -5.36 11.76 18.68
N ALA A 148 -6.48 11.78 17.97
CA ALA A 148 -7.79 11.41 18.49
C ALA A 148 -7.97 9.89 18.66
N LEU A 149 -7.25 9.07 17.89
CA LEU A 149 -7.25 7.60 17.99
C LEU A 149 -6.28 7.06 19.05
N ALA A 150 -5.40 7.90 19.59
CA ALA A 150 -4.56 7.53 20.74
C ALA A 150 -5.44 7.46 22.01
N PRO A 151 -5.33 6.41 22.84
CA PRO A 151 -6.07 6.37 24.10
C PRO A 151 -5.67 7.58 24.97
N PRO A 152 -6.64 8.21 25.67
CA PRO A 152 -6.33 9.30 26.56
C PRO A 152 -5.55 8.73 27.75
N ASP A 153 -4.27 9.08 27.85
CA ASP A 153 -3.67 9.59 29.08
C ASP A 153 -2.14 9.74 28.94
N ALA A 154 -1.70 11.00 28.86
CA ALA A 154 -0.55 11.52 29.60
C ALA A 154 -0.44 13.04 29.39
N GLU A 155 -1.43 13.80 29.87
CA GLU A 155 -1.13 15.16 30.33
C GLU A 155 -0.44 15.04 31.70
N ARG A 156 0.78 15.57 31.79
CA ARG A 156 1.46 16.09 33.00
C ARG A 156 2.73 16.78 32.49
N GLY A 157 2.69 18.09 32.22
CA GLY A 157 3.18 19.15 33.12
C GLY A 157 4.66 19.45 32.77
N GLN A 158 5.19 20.66 32.65
CA GLN A 158 4.90 22.01 33.16
C GLN A 158 5.64 23.00 32.22
N GLU A 159 5.02 24.11 31.83
CA GLU A 159 5.26 25.48 32.34
C GLU A 159 6.62 26.11 32.01
N GLU A 160 6.50 27.39 31.65
CA GLU A 160 7.48 28.38 31.22
C GLU A 160 8.58 28.68 32.25
N CYS A 161 9.79 29.01 31.80
CA CYS A 161 10.55 30.23 32.15
C CYS A 161 11.87 30.19 31.33
N GLY A 162 12.31 31.19 30.57
CA GLY A 162 12.16 32.63 30.77
C GLY A 162 13.37 33.18 31.53
N SER A 163 14.35 33.67 30.76
CA SER A 163 15.63 34.36 31.13
C SER A 163 16.88 33.48 31.28
#